data_AF-A0A2V8MA37-F1
#
_entry.id   AF-A0A2V8MA37-F1
#
_cell.length_a   1.000
_cell.length_b   1.000
_cell.length_c   1.000
_cell.angle_alpha   90.00
_cell.angle_beta   90.00
_cell.angle_gamma   90.00
#
_symmetry.space_group_name_H-M   'P 1'
#
loop_
_entity.id
_entity.type
_entity.pdbx_description
1 polymer ?
#
loop_
_entity_poly.entity_id
_entity_poly.type
_entity_poly.pdbx_seq_one_letter_code
_entity_poly.pdbx_strand_id
1 'polypeptide(L)'
;MQREAKITSKGQITVPREIRHALGVKTGDKLVFEQNGKVVSVRPVRTKSVFAKYRGIGNPGVASGRAGVVGKTRELRGHVTKK
;
A
#
# COMPACT_ATOMS: atom_id res chain seq x y z
N MET A 1 -5.82 -16.54 13.48
CA MET A 1 -7.10 -15.86 13.78
C MET A 1 -8.18 -16.46 12.89
N GLN A 2 -9.28 -16.93 13.46
CA GLN A 2 -10.41 -17.47 12.72
C GLN A 2 -11.63 -16.61 13.05
N ARG A 3 -12.32 -16.11 12.02
CA ARG A 3 -13.54 -15.30 12.14
C ARG A 3 -14.53 -15.81 11.12
N GLU A 4 -15.77 -16.02 11.55
CA GLU A 4 -16.87 -16.40 10.68
C GLU A 4 -17.60 -15.15 10.19
N ALA A 5 -18.09 -15.20 8.94
CA ALA A 5 -18.89 -14.14 8.35
C ALA A 5 -20.14 -14.76 7.72
N LYS A 6 -21.30 -14.15 7.97
CA LYS A 6 -22.56 -14.57 7.37
C LYS A 6 -22.67 -14.04 5.94
N ILE A 7 -23.10 -14.89 5.02
CA ILE A 7 -23.51 -14.49 3.68
C ILE A 7 -24.86 -13.78 3.78
N THR A 8 -24.96 -12.57 3.24
CA THR A 8 -26.24 -11.83 3.20
C THR A 8 -27.19 -12.43 2.16
N SER A 9 -28.47 -12.06 2.20
CA SER A 9 -29.47 -12.52 1.23
C SER A 9 -29.10 -12.22 -0.23
N LYS A 10 -28.24 -11.23 -0.48
CA LYS A 10 -27.74 -10.86 -1.81
C LYS A 10 -26.44 -11.57 -2.20
N GLY A 11 -26.00 -12.57 -1.43
CA GLY A 11 -24.75 -13.28 -1.68
C GLY A 11 -23.48 -12.48 -1.33
N GLN A 12 -23.60 -11.39 -0.56
CA GLN A 12 -22.44 -10.60 -0.16
C GLN A 12 -21.82 -11.16 1.12
N ILE A 13 -20.50 -11.22 1.19
CA ILE A 13 -19.75 -11.57 2.40
C ILE A 13 -19.18 -10.29 2.99
N THR A 14 -19.46 -10.05 4.27
CA THR A 14 -18.87 -8.90 4.98
C THR A 14 -17.51 -9.30 5.54
N VAL A 15 -16.45 -8.59 5.15
CA VAL A 15 -15.11 -8.78 5.73
C VAL A 15 -15.04 -8.05 7.08
N PRO A 16 -14.84 -8.76 8.21
CA PRO A 16 -14.73 -8.14 9.54
C PRO A 16 -13.55 -7.15 9.61
N ARG A 17 -13.67 -6.16 10.50
CA ARG A 17 -12.70 -5.05 10.63
C ARG A 17 -11.25 -5.54 10.79
N GLU A 18 -11.03 -6.56 11.61
CA GLU A 18 -9.69 -7.14 11.86
C GLU A 18 -9.07 -7.73 10.59
N ILE A 19 -9.87 -8.47 9.80
CA ILE A 19 -9.40 -9.05 8.54
C ILE A 19 -9.12 -7.95 7.51
N ARG A 20 -9.96 -6.89 7.46
CA ARG A 20 -9.70 -5.75 6.56
C ARG A 20 -8.36 -5.07 6.88
N HIS A 21 -8.06 -4.87 8.16
CA HIS A 21 -6.78 -4.31 8.59
C HIS A 21 -5.61 -5.22 8.27
N ALA A 22 -5.74 -6.53 8.51
CA ALA A 22 -4.71 -7.51 8.19
C ALA A 22 -4.42 -7.59 6.68
N LEU A 23 -5.47 -7.49 5.84
CA LEU A 23 -5.33 -7.44 4.37
C LEU A 23 -4.89 -6.06 3.86
N GLY A 24 -5.01 -5.01 4.68
CA GLY A 24 -4.69 -3.64 4.32
C GLY A 24 -5.64 -3.04 3.28
N VAL A 25 -6.90 -3.47 3.25
CA VAL A 25 -7.90 -3.04 2.27
C VAL A 25 -8.85 -1.97 2.82
N LYS A 26 -9.26 -1.07 1.94
CA LYS A 26 -10.23 0.00 2.18
C LYS A 26 -11.45 -0.17 1.28
N THR A 27 -12.49 0.61 1.57
CA THR A 27 -13.68 0.67 0.72
C THR A 27 -13.29 1.06 -0.70
N GLY A 28 -13.73 0.27 -1.70
CA GLY A 28 -13.38 0.47 -3.11
C GLY A 28 -12.20 -0.38 -3.60
N ASP A 29 -11.44 -1.00 -2.71
CA ASP A 29 -10.37 -1.92 -3.10
C ASP A 29 -10.96 -3.24 -3.61
N LYS A 30 -10.29 -3.81 -4.62
CA LYS A 30 -10.67 -5.10 -5.21
C LYS A 30 -9.95 -6.24 -4.49
N LEU A 31 -10.66 -7.36 -4.31
CA LEU A 31 -10.11 -8.61 -3.79
C LEU A 31 -10.15 -9.66 -4.90
N VAL A 32 -9.10 -10.48 -4.99
CA VAL A 32 -9.06 -11.69 -5.80
C VAL A 32 -9.38 -12.88 -4.91
N PHE A 33 -10.27 -13.73 -5.38
CA PHE A 33 -10.55 -15.03 -4.79
C PHE A 33 -9.90 -16.09 -5.67
N GLU A 34 -8.93 -16.81 -5.12
CA GLU A 34 -8.25 -17.91 -5.82
C GLU A 34 -8.61 -19.22 -5.16
N GLN A 35 -9.10 -20.17 -5.96
CA GLN A 35 -9.47 -21.50 -5.49
C GLN A 35 -8.34 -22.49 -5.79
N ASN A 36 -7.77 -23.06 -4.74
CA ASN A 36 -6.82 -24.17 -4.81
C ASN A 36 -7.51 -25.40 -4.20
N GLY A 37 -8.15 -26.20 -5.06
CA GLY A 37 -8.93 -27.36 -4.66
C GLY A 37 -10.11 -26.98 -3.75
N LYS A 38 -10.06 -27.39 -2.48
CA LYS A 38 -11.09 -27.09 -1.47
C LYS A 38 -10.84 -25.78 -0.69
N VAL A 39 -9.71 -25.12 -0.92
CA VAL A 39 -9.34 -23.89 -0.21
C VAL A 39 -9.54 -22.68 -1.11
N VAL A 40 -10.30 -21.70 -0.64
CA VAL A 40 -10.40 -20.38 -1.28
C VAL A 40 -9.52 -19.41 -0.50
N SER A 41 -8.55 -18.83 -1.19
CA SER A 41 -7.67 -17.79 -0.65
C SER A 41 -8.10 -16.42 -1.17
N VAL A 42 -8.01 -15.41 -0.31
CA VAL A 42 -8.42 -14.04 -0.64
C VAL A 42 -7.19 -13.13 -0.58
N ARG A 43 -6.90 -12.43 -1.68
CA ARG A 43 -5.76 -11.51 -1.77
C ARG A 43 -6.19 -10.13 -2.26
N PRO A 44 -5.64 -9.04 -1.70
CA PRO A 44 -5.92 -7.70 -2.21
C PRO A 44 -5.29 -7.50 -3.60
N VAL A 45 -6.06 -6.92 -4.52
CA VAL A 45 -5.53 -6.45 -5.80
C VAL A 45 -4.77 -5.16 -5.53
N ARG A 46 -3.45 -5.28 -5.42
CA ARG A 46 -2.57 -4.11 -5.34
C ARG A 46 -2.24 -3.64 -6.76
N THR A 47 -3.05 -2.74 -7.29
CA THR A 47 -2.70 -2.02 -8.51
C THR A 47 -1.45 -1.19 -8.20
N LYS A 48 -0.34 -1.42 -8.93
CA LYS A 48 0.80 -0.50 -8.87
C LYS A 48 0.27 0.90 -9.19
N SER A 49 0.61 1.89 -8.36
CA SER A 49 0.24 3.29 -8.63
C SER A 49 0.61 3.63 -10.07
N VAL A 50 -0.29 4.28 -10.82
CA VAL A 50 -0.01 4.77 -12.17
C VAL A 50 1.25 5.66 -12.17
N PHE A 51 1.49 6.34 -11.05
CA PHE A 51 2.65 7.19 -10.81
C PHE A 51 3.89 6.46 -10.30
N ALA A 52 3.83 5.14 -10.10
CA ALA A 52 4.98 4.35 -9.65
C ALA A 52 6.17 4.49 -10.62
N LYS A 53 5.92 4.56 -11.93
CA LYS A 53 6.95 4.76 -12.96
C LYS A 53 7.58 6.16 -12.92
N TYR A 54 6.87 7.15 -12.37
CA TYR A 54 7.33 8.54 -12.28
C TYR A 54 7.98 8.87 -10.94
N ARG A 55 7.95 7.93 -9.98
CA ARG A 55 8.57 8.12 -8.67
C ARG A 55 10.08 8.21 -8.86
N GLY A 56 10.69 9.33 -8.47
CA GLY A 56 12.15 9.51 -8.56
C GLY A 56 12.63 10.39 -9.71
N ILE A 57 11.76 10.73 -10.68
CA ILE A 57 12.19 11.44 -11.90
C ILE A 57 12.53 12.92 -11.63
N GLY A 58 11.80 13.57 -10.73
CA GLY A 58 11.96 15.01 -10.45
C GLY A 58 13.01 15.36 -9.38
N ASN A 59 13.77 14.38 -8.89
CA ASN A 59 14.71 14.54 -7.78
C ASN A 59 16.15 14.08 -8.09
N PRO A 60 16.73 14.45 -9.26
CA PRO A 60 18.13 14.15 -9.53
C PRO A 60 19.02 14.81 -8.46
N GLY A 61 19.85 14.00 -7.80
CA GLY A 61 20.74 14.48 -6.73
C GLY A 61 20.06 14.79 -5.39
N VAL A 62 18.78 14.42 -5.20
CA VAL A 62 18.10 14.53 -3.90
C VAL A 62 17.69 13.16 -3.41
N ALA A 63 18.23 12.76 -2.25
CA ALA A 63 17.87 11.50 -1.61
C ALA A 63 16.37 11.47 -1.27
N SER A 64 15.77 10.27 -1.30
CA SER A 64 14.35 10.08 -1.05
C SER A 64 13.99 10.33 0.42
N GLY A 65 12.75 10.73 0.66
CA GLY A 65 12.22 10.96 2.00
C GLY A 65 12.62 12.30 2.62
N ARG A 66 12.04 12.60 3.78
CA ARG A 66 12.18 13.90 4.46
C ARG A 66 13.64 14.27 4.74
N ALA A 67 14.44 13.31 5.19
CA ALA A 67 15.85 13.55 5.51
C ALA A 67 16.66 13.99 4.28
N GLY A 68 16.44 13.37 3.12
CA GLY A 68 17.11 13.72 1.87
C GLY A 68 16.73 15.12 1.37
N VAL A 69 15.44 15.47 1.43
CA VAL A 69 14.94 16.80 1.07
C VAL A 69 15.52 17.87 2.00
N VAL A 70 15.55 17.62 3.31
CA VAL A 70 16.13 18.54 4.29
C VAL A 70 17.64 18.67 4.08
N GLY A 71 18.34 17.57 3.80
CA GLY A 71 19.77 17.58 3.46
C GLY A 71 20.07 18.45 2.25
N LYS A 72 19.35 18.26 1.14
CA LYS A 72 19.53 19.09 -0.06
C LYS A 72 19.20 20.56 0.20
N THR A 73 18.15 20.83 0.96
CA THR A 73 17.77 22.20 1.34
C THR A 73 18.86 22.87 2.18
N ARG A 74 19.54 22.12 3.05
CA ARG A 74 20.68 22.64 3.84
C ARG A 74 21.90 22.94 2.96
N GLU A 75 22.22 22.04 2.03
CA GLU A 75 23.29 22.23 1.05
C GLU A 75 23.05 23.48 0.20
N LEU A 76 21.84 23.67 -0.33
CA LEU A 76 21.45 24.86 -1.10
C LEU A 76 21.53 26.17 -0.30
N ARG A 77 21.42 26.10 1.03
CA ARG A 77 21.57 27.25 1.95
C ARG A 77 23.02 27.51 2.34
N GLY A 78 23.99 26.81 1.75
CA GLY A 78 25.41 26.99 2.04
C GLY A 78 25.87 26.35 3.36
N HIS A 79 25.05 25.48 3.97
CA HIS A 79 25.51 24.71 5.11
C HIS A 79 26.41 23.57 4.60
N VAL A 80 27.70 23.65 4.91
CA VAL A 80 28.65 22.57 4.63
C VAL A 80 28.23 21.34 5.42
N THR A 81 27.68 20.33 4.74
CA THR A 81 27.56 18.99 5.30
C THR A 81 28.98 18.47 5.51
N LYS A 82 29.49 18.59 6.74
CA LYS A 82 30.73 17.92 7.15
C LYS A 82 30.56 16.42 6.88
N LYS A 83 31.55 15.91 6.15
CA LYS A 83 31.74 14.53 5.73
C LYS A 83 31.68 13.56 6.91
#